data_AF-K9BCL6-F1
#
_entry.id   AF-K9BCL6-F1
#
_cell.length_a   1.000
_cell.length_b   1.000
_cell.length_c   1.000
_cell.angle_alpha   90.00
_cell.angle_beta   90.00
_cell.angle_gamma   90.00
#
_symmetry.space_group_name_H-M   'P 1'
#
loop_
_entity.id
_entity.type
_entity.pdbx_description
1 polymer ?
#
loop_
_entity_poly.entity_id
_entity_poly.type
_entity_poly.pdbx_seq_one_letter_code
_entity_poly.pdbx_strand_id
1 'polypeptide(L)' 'MRSSGELVNVGDSEGDLLRKMGKSYPRYFIHREGRRSCEATEYVYEIDLQIYTVLVCNGKIFRIDVNNK' A
#
# COMPACT_ATOMS: atom_id res chain seq x y z
N MET A 1 -18.38 10.56 0.14
CA MET A 1 -17.43 11.63 -0.24
C MET A 1 -16.11 10.95 -0.53
N ARG A 2 -15.66 10.91 -1.79
CA ARG A 2 -14.31 10.44 -2.15
C ARG A 2 -13.38 11.64 -1.98
N SER A 3 -12.54 11.65 -0.94
CA SER A 3 -11.54 12.70 -0.75
C SER A 3 -10.62 12.70 -1.97
N SER A 4 -10.59 13.81 -2.70
CA SER A 4 -9.86 13.98 -3.97
C SER A 4 -8.35 14.13 -3.78
N GLY A 5 -7.76 13.46 -2.78
CA GLY A 5 -6.34 13.57 -2.41
C GLY A 5 -5.61 12.23 -2.24
N GLU A 6 -6.30 11.10 -2.31
CA GLU A 6 -5.62 9.79 -2.25
C GLU A 6 -5.09 9.41 -3.64
N LEU A 7 -3.76 9.40 -3.79
CA LEU A 7 -3.08 9.04 -5.04
C LEU A 7 -3.40 7.60 -5.47
N VAL A 8 -3.61 6.69 -4.51
CA VAL A 8 -3.91 5.26 -4.71
C VAL A 8 -5.03 4.82 -3.78
N ASN A 9 -5.77 3.79 -4.17
CA ASN A 9 -6.91 3.27 -3.40
C ASN A 9 -6.78 1.77 -3.14
N VAL A 10 -7.46 1.27 -2.10
CA VAL A 10 -7.63 -0.18 -1.91
C VAL A 10 -8.28 -0.79 -3.15
N GLY A 11 -7.68 -1.86 -3.66
CA GLY A 11 -8.07 -2.54 -4.90
C GLY A 11 -7.26 -2.13 -6.14
N ASP A 12 -6.54 -0.99 -6.11
CA ASP A 12 -5.61 -0.62 -7.17
C ASP A 12 -4.52 -1.69 -7.34
N SER A 13 -3.99 -1.82 -8.55
CA SER A 13 -2.91 -2.76 -8.82
C SER A 13 -1.57 -2.26 -8.27
N GLU A 14 -0.64 -3.16 -8.00
CA GLU A 14 0.74 -2.80 -7.66
C GLU A 14 1.40 -1.97 -8.78
N GLY A 15 1.06 -2.23 -10.04
CA GLY A 15 1.51 -1.41 -11.17
C GLY A 15 1.00 0.03 -11.09
N ASP A 16 -0.28 0.23 -10.71
CA ASP A 16 -0.84 1.57 -10.48
C ASP A 16 -0.16 2.27 -9.31
N LEU A 17 0.10 1.55 -8.22
CA LEU A 17 0.85 2.06 -7.07
C LEU A 17 2.21 2.60 -7.51
N LEU A 18 3.01 1.77 -8.17
CA LEU A 18 4.37 2.13 -8.58
C LEU A 18 4.38 3.25 -9.64
N ARG A 19 3.36 3.31 -10.49
CA ARG A 19 3.21 4.38 -11.50
C ARG A 19 2.83 5.72 -10.87
N LYS A 20 1.95 5.73 -9.88
CA LYS A 20 1.42 6.96 -9.27
C LYS A 20 2.28 7.49 -8.12
N MET A 21 2.81 6.60 -7.29
CA MET A 21 3.59 6.91 -6.09
C MET A 21 5.10 6.75 -6.29
N GLY A 22 5.52 6.12 -7.39
CA GLY A 22 6.91 5.78 -7.63
C GLY A 22 7.35 4.49 -6.93
N LYS A 23 8.62 4.12 -7.16
CA LYS A 23 9.24 2.96 -6.51
C LYS A 23 9.71 3.35 -5.11
N SER A 24 9.24 2.64 -4.10
CA SER A 24 9.90 2.61 -2.77
C SER A 24 10.58 1.26 -2.55
N TYR A 25 11.28 1.11 -1.43
CA TYR A 25 11.96 -0.14 -1.09
C TYR A 25 10.93 -1.17 -0.59
N PRO A 26 10.65 -2.25 -1.35
CA PRO A 26 9.62 -3.21 -0.97
C PRO A 26 10.11 -4.12 0.15
N ARG A 27 9.23 -4.40 1.11
CA ARG A 27 9.43 -5.45 2.12
C ARG A 27 8.45 -6.59 1.88
N TYR A 28 8.99 -7.78 1.66
CA TYR A 28 8.19 -8.98 1.42
C TYR A 28 7.96 -9.76 2.71
N PHE A 29 6.73 -10.24 2.91
CA PHE A 29 6.37 -11.08 4.05
C PHE A 29 5.12 -11.91 3.73
N ILE A 30 4.84 -12.94 4.55
CA ILE A 30 3.57 -13.66 4.47
C ILE A 30 2.56 -12.96 5.39
N HIS A 31 1.56 -12.31 4.80
CA HIS A 31 0.44 -11.78 5.56
C HIS A 31 -0.54 -12.92 5.89
N ARG A 32 -0.97 -13.00 7.16
CA ARG A 32 -1.91 -14.00 7.64
C ARG A 32 -3.09 -13.31 8.31
N GLU A 33 -4.29 -13.59 7.83
CA GLU A 33 -5.54 -13.13 8.40
C GLU A 33 -6.45 -14.33 8.66
N GLY A 34 -6.45 -14.81 9.90
CA GLY A 34 -7.15 -16.03 10.29
C GLY A 34 -6.67 -17.26 9.53
N ARG A 35 -7.54 -17.83 8.67
CA ARG A 35 -7.24 -18.99 7.82
C ARG A 35 -6.68 -18.63 6.44
N ARG A 36 -6.66 -17.34 6.08
CA ARG A 36 -6.17 -16.87 4.78
C ARG A 36 -4.74 -16.38 4.92
N SER A 37 -3.92 -16.65 3.92
CA SER A 37 -2.57 -16.11 3.83
C SER A 37 -2.26 -15.71 2.40
N CYS A 38 -1.41 -14.70 2.24
CA CYS A 38 -0.84 -14.35 0.95
C CYS A 38 0.59 -13.85 1.09
N GLU A 39 1.31 -13.92 -0.03
CA GLU A 39 2.55 -13.20 -0.22
C GLU A 39 2.21 -11.71 -0.33
N ALA A 40 2.67 -10.95 0.66
CA ALA A 40 2.42 -9.54 0.76
C ALA A 40 3.70 -8.74 0.53
N THR A 41 3.53 -7.59 -0.11
CA THR A 41 4.57 -6.57 -0.29
C THR A 41 4.14 -5.33 0.45
N GLU A 42 5.00 -4.84 1.33
CA GLU A 42 4.86 -3.54 2.01
C GLU A 42 5.70 -2.50 1.28
N TYR A 43 5.07 -1.37 0.98
CA TYR A 43 5.69 -0.18 0.45
C TYR A 43 5.49 0.97 1.44
N VAL A 44 6.58 1.60 1.88
CA VAL A 44 6.52 2.77 2.74
C VAL A 44 6.86 4.02 1.92
N TYR A 45 6.03 5.05 2.02
CA TYR A 45 6.22 6.33 1.38
C TYR A 45 6.15 7.44 2.43
N GLU A 46 7.14 8.32 2.42
CA GLU A 46 7.11 9.56 3.19
C GLU A 46 6.71 10.69 2.24
N ILE A 47 5.53 11.25 2.45
CA ILE A 47 4.98 12.34 1.65
C ILE A 47 4.61 13.46 2.62
N ASP A 48 5.27 14.60 2.48
CA ASP A 48 5.16 15.75 3.37
C ASP A 48 5.36 15.36 4.85
N LEU A 49 4.31 15.47 5.67
CA LEU A 49 4.31 15.14 7.11
C LEU A 49 3.67 13.78 7.40
N GLN A 50 3.43 12.96 6.37
CA GLN A 50 2.73 11.69 6.48
C GLN A 50 3.58 10.52 6.02
N ILE A 51 3.41 9.40 6.72
CA ILE A 51 3.99 8.10 6.38
C ILE A 51 2.83 7.21 5.90
N TYR A 52 2.85 6.87 4.62
CA TYR A 52 1.92 5.95 3.99
C TYR A 52 2.56 4.56 3.95
N THR A 53 1.94 3.61 4.64
CA THR A 53 2.27 2.19 4.53
C THR A 53 1.23 1.52 3.66
N VAL A 54 1.61 1.13 2.45
CA VAL A 54 0.73 0.48 1.48
C VAL A 54 1.05 -1.02 1.45
N LEU A 55 0.05 -1.85 1.70
CA LEU A 55 0.17 -3.30 1.69
C LEU A 55 -0.52 -3.88 0.46
N VAL A 56 0.24 -4.65 -0.30
CA VAL A 56 -0.19 -5.34 -1.52
C VAL A 56 -0.25 -6.83 -1.25
N CYS A 57 -1.30 -7.50 -1.72
CA CYS A 57 -1.52 -8.94 -1.63
C CYS A 57 -2.09 -9.41 -2.97
N ASN A 58 -1.49 -10.46 -3.56
CA ASN A 58 -1.88 -10.95 -4.89
C ASN A 58 -1.92 -9.83 -5.96
N GLY A 59 -0.94 -8.91 -5.92
CA GLY A 59 -0.80 -7.81 -6.88
C GLY A 59 -1.81 -6.66 -6.74
N LYS A 60 -2.63 -6.65 -5.69
CA LYS A 60 -3.59 -5.57 -5.40
C LYS A 60 -3.38 -4.99 -4.01
N ILE A 61 -3.57 -3.68 -3.88
CA ILE A 61 -3.58 -3.00 -2.59
C ILE A 61 -4.77 -3.54 -1.78
N PHE A 62 -4.50 -4.08 -0.60
CA PHE A 62 -5.55 -4.53 0.31
C PHE A 62 -5.66 -3.65 1.57
N ARG A 63 -4.62 -2.88 1.88
CA ARG A 63 -4.60 -1.97 3.03
C ARG A 63 -3.67 -0.79 2.79
N ILE A 64 -4.08 0.38 3.29
CA ILE A 64 -3.29 1.60 3.32
C ILE A 64 -3.41 2.14 4.74
N ASP A 65 -2.29 2.23 5.45
CA ASP A 65 -2.21 2.88 6.75
C ASP A 65 -1.50 4.23 6.59
N VAL A 66 -2.06 5.30 7.17
CA VAL A 66 -1.50 6.64 7.12
C VAL A 66 -1.21 7.09 8.55
N ASN A 67 0.05 7.42 8.81
CA ASN A 67 0.49 7.96 10.09
C ASN A 67 1.03 9.38 9.90
N ASN A 68 0.67 10.30 10.79
CA ASN A 68 1.31 11.62 10.83
C ASN A 68 2.61 11.54 11.63
N LYS A 69 3.65 12.26 11.19
CA LYS A 69 4.87 12.47 11.97
C LYS A 69 4.63 13.34 13.19
#